data_AF-A0AA88XLZ3-F1
#
_entry.id   AF-A0AA88XLZ3-F1
#
_cell.length_a   1.000
_cell.length_b   1.000
_cell.length_c   1.000
_cell.angle_alpha   90.00
_cell.angle_beta   90.00
_cell.angle_gamma   90.00
#
_symmetry.space_group_name_H-M   'P 1'
#
loop_
_entity.id
_entity.type
_entity.pdbx_description
1 polymer ?
#
loop_
_entity_poly.entity_id
_entity_poly.type
_entity_poly.pdbx_seq_one_letter_code
_entity_poly.pdbx_strand_id
1 'polypeptide(L)'
;MAHPIHLHGYTFHVLKVAYPSYEPGNGTVSKINPDILYSADFSSQQWRDSSWHDDSVPGLNLFDPPLKDTITIPKQGYVVIRFRADNPGFWFMHCHLEVHTQLGMGLVLQVGEPEDLPPVPIGFPLCGLINGKASHQRSSYSNAIHLHIFSNQFHLTLPSLNIKYF
;
A
#
# COMPACT_ATOMS: atom_id res chain seq x y z
N MET A 1 -9.10 -12.78 3.78
CA MET A 1 -9.42 -12.53 5.21
C MET A 1 -9.30 -11.04 5.47
N ALA A 2 -9.34 -10.55 6.71
CA ALA A 2 -8.98 -9.17 6.99
C ALA A 2 -7.44 -9.06 7.13
N HIS A 3 -6.86 -7.96 6.66
CA HIS A 3 -5.41 -7.76 6.65
C HIS A 3 -5.07 -6.39 7.27
N PRO A 4 -4.46 -6.34 8.47
CA PRO A 4 -3.95 -5.08 9.02
C PRO A 4 -2.73 -4.67 8.22
N ILE A 5 -2.77 -3.55 7.51
CA ILE A 5 -1.62 -3.03 6.76
C ILE A 5 -0.97 -1.91 7.55
N HIS A 6 0.34 -2.02 7.73
CA HIS A 6 1.19 -1.04 8.37
C HIS A 6 2.17 -0.43 7.35
N LEU A 7 2.45 0.87 7.47
CA LEU A 7 3.43 1.59 6.66
C LEU A 7 4.51 2.20 7.55
N HIS A 8 5.77 1.83 7.30
CA HIS A 8 6.92 2.38 8.01
C HIS A 8 7.20 3.82 7.55
N GLY A 9 7.80 4.63 8.42
CA GLY A 9 8.32 5.96 8.09
C GLY A 9 7.28 7.06 7.84
N TYR A 10 5.98 6.71 7.88
CA TYR A 10 4.89 7.63 7.59
C TYR A 10 3.70 7.42 8.53
N THR A 11 2.90 8.46 8.63
CA THR A 11 1.47 8.33 8.90
C THR A 11 0.70 8.67 7.64
N PHE A 12 -0.51 8.13 7.50
CA PHE A 12 -1.39 8.32 6.36
C PHE A 12 -2.80 8.67 6.81
N HIS A 13 -3.48 9.46 5.99
CA HIS A 13 -4.89 9.73 6.11
C HIS A 13 -5.71 8.57 5.54
N VAL A 14 -6.69 8.07 6.30
CA VAL A 14 -7.63 7.07 5.81
C VAL A 14 -8.83 7.78 5.19
N LEU A 15 -8.87 7.82 3.85
CA LEU A 15 -9.89 8.55 3.11
C LEU A 15 -11.19 7.76 2.99
N LYS A 16 -11.09 6.44 2.82
CA LYS A 16 -12.27 5.55 2.70
C LYS A 16 -11.91 4.13 3.12
N VAL A 17 -12.84 3.49 3.82
CA VAL A 17 -12.87 2.03 4.00
C VAL A 17 -14.16 1.53 3.40
N ALA A 18 -14.06 0.60 2.45
CA ALA A 18 -15.23 0.04 1.81
C ALA A 18 -15.35 -1.44 2.13
N TYR A 19 -16.55 -1.82 2.57
CA TYR A 19 -16.86 -3.16 3.04
C TYR A 19 -17.71 -3.91 2.02
N PRO A 20 -17.71 -5.26 2.02
CA PRO A 20 -18.79 -6.02 1.42
C PRO A 20 -20.08 -5.88 2.23
N SER A 21 -21.18 -6.44 1.73
CA SER A 21 -22.39 -6.62 2.53
C SER A 21 -22.28 -7.90 3.36
N TYR A 22 -22.84 -7.89 4.57
CA TYR A 22 -22.87 -9.05 5.46
C TYR A 22 -24.29 -9.54 5.67
N GLU A 23 -24.46 -10.85 5.82
CA GLU A 23 -25.72 -11.46 6.22
C GLU A 23 -26.03 -11.12 7.69
N PRO A 24 -27.27 -10.67 8.00
CA PRO A 24 -27.68 -10.45 9.37
C PRO A 24 -27.60 -11.75 10.19
N GLY A 25 -26.93 -11.71 11.34
CA GLY A 25 -26.95 -12.77 12.35
C GLY A 25 -25.75 -13.74 12.36
N ASN A 26 -25.03 -13.92 11.25
CA ASN A 26 -23.84 -14.79 11.22
C ASN A 26 -22.56 -14.10 10.71
N GLY A 27 -22.65 -12.88 10.17
CA GLY A 27 -21.50 -12.11 9.69
C GLY A 27 -20.82 -12.70 8.44
N THR A 28 -21.46 -13.63 7.73
CA THR A 28 -20.93 -14.11 6.45
C THR A 28 -21.12 -13.06 5.37
N VAL A 29 -20.22 -13.00 4.40
CA VAL A 29 -20.36 -12.06 3.28
C VAL A 29 -21.54 -12.47 2.42
N SER A 30 -22.53 -11.58 2.30
CA SER A 30 -23.74 -11.77 1.49
C SER A 30 -23.52 -11.31 0.05
N LYS A 31 -22.86 -10.17 -0.12
CA LYS A 31 -22.54 -9.59 -1.41
C LYS A 31 -21.14 -8.99 -1.38
N ILE A 32 -20.37 -9.27 -2.41
CA ILE A 32 -19.05 -8.67 -2.63
C ILE A 32 -19.21 -7.15 -2.75
N ASN A 33 -18.19 -6.39 -2.32
CA ASN A 33 -18.17 -4.95 -2.49
C ASN A 33 -18.43 -4.55 -3.96
N PRO A 34 -19.39 -3.64 -4.23
CA PRO A 34 -19.80 -3.31 -5.58
C PRO A 34 -18.77 -2.47 -6.34
N ASP A 35 -17.79 -1.86 -5.68
CA ASP A 35 -16.82 -0.97 -6.32
C ASP A 35 -15.72 -1.74 -7.06
N ILE A 36 -15.57 -3.05 -6.78
CA ILE A 36 -14.49 -3.89 -7.29
C ILE A 36 -15.04 -5.01 -8.19
N LEU A 37 -14.36 -5.26 -9.30
CA LEU A 37 -14.48 -6.45 -10.11
C LEU A 37 -13.35 -7.43 -9.76
N TYR A 38 -13.71 -8.69 -9.64
CA TYR A 38 -12.79 -9.78 -9.33
C TYR A 38 -12.66 -10.68 -10.55
N SER A 39 -11.45 -11.17 -10.83
CA SER A 39 -11.28 -12.27 -11.77
C SER A 39 -11.94 -13.55 -11.24
N ALA A 40 -12.25 -14.49 -12.14
CA ALA A 40 -12.92 -15.74 -11.80
C ALA A 40 -12.16 -16.58 -10.76
N ASP A 41 -10.83 -16.45 -10.74
CA ASP A 41 -9.91 -17.11 -9.82
C ASP A 41 -9.52 -16.25 -8.61
N PHE A 42 -10.08 -15.04 -8.48
CA PHE A 42 -9.76 -14.04 -7.45
C PHE A 42 -8.28 -13.62 -7.40
N SER A 43 -7.50 -13.90 -8.46
CA SER A 43 -6.09 -13.54 -8.53
C SER A 43 -5.86 -12.07 -8.87
N SER A 44 -6.86 -11.39 -9.43
CA SER A 44 -6.79 -9.96 -9.78
C SER A 44 -8.04 -9.20 -9.38
N GLN A 45 -7.85 -7.91 -9.07
CA GLN A 45 -8.92 -6.98 -8.76
C GLN A 45 -8.76 -5.72 -9.60
N GLN A 46 -9.88 -5.17 -10.06
CA GLN A 46 -9.94 -3.91 -10.78
C GLN A 46 -11.11 -3.08 -10.27
N TRP A 47 -11.01 -1.76 -10.41
CA TRP A 47 -12.18 -0.90 -10.21
C TRP A 47 -13.29 -1.28 -11.17
N ARG A 48 -14.54 -1.26 -10.67
CA ARG A 48 -15.71 -1.44 -11.53
C ARG A 48 -15.84 -0.32 -12.55
N ASP A 49 -15.47 0.89 -12.16
CA ASP A 49 -15.39 2.03 -13.04
C ASP A 49 -13.91 2.39 -13.25
N SER A 50 -13.43 2.25 -14.48
CA SER A 50 -12.04 2.53 -14.83
C SER A 50 -11.69 4.02 -14.75
N SER A 51 -12.68 4.90 -14.66
CA SER A 51 -12.47 6.33 -14.42
C SER A 51 -12.08 6.63 -12.97
N TRP A 52 -12.20 5.68 -12.04
CA TRP A 52 -11.83 5.89 -10.64
C TRP A 52 -10.32 5.77 -10.43
N HIS A 53 -9.67 6.92 -10.44
CA HIS A 53 -8.27 7.13 -10.08
C HIS A 53 -8.13 8.38 -9.20
N ASP A 54 -7.18 8.34 -8.27
CA ASP A 54 -6.92 9.43 -7.33
C ASP A 54 -8.21 9.90 -6.60
N ASP A 55 -8.55 11.17 -6.72
CA ASP A 55 -9.63 11.81 -5.97
C ASP A 55 -11.01 11.60 -6.63
N SER A 56 -11.08 10.87 -7.74
CA SER A 56 -12.34 10.54 -8.43
C SER A 56 -13.06 9.33 -7.84
N VAL A 57 -12.43 8.59 -6.92
CA VAL A 57 -13.12 7.51 -6.19
C VAL A 57 -14.29 8.11 -5.40
N PRO A 58 -15.52 7.60 -5.54
CA PRO A 58 -16.67 8.20 -4.88
C PRO A 58 -16.64 7.99 -3.36
N GLY A 59 -17.04 9.01 -2.60
CA GLY A 59 -17.22 8.91 -1.15
C GLY A 59 -15.92 8.94 -0.33
N LEU A 60 -14.85 9.53 -0.87
CA LEU A 60 -13.66 9.84 -0.07
C LEU A 60 -13.98 10.92 0.97
N ASN A 61 -13.49 10.75 2.19
CA ASN A 61 -13.43 11.83 3.16
C ASN A 61 -12.18 12.69 2.90
N LEU A 62 -12.36 13.83 2.24
CA LEU A 62 -11.29 14.79 1.95
C LEU A 62 -11.19 15.91 3.00
N PHE A 63 -12.06 15.90 4.02
CA PHE A 63 -12.11 16.90 5.07
C PHE A 63 -11.80 16.27 6.43
N ASP A 64 -10.60 16.55 6.94
CA ASP A 64 -10.10 16.01 8.22
C ASP A 64 -10.21 14.47 8.38
N PRO A 65 -9.65 13.67 7.44
CA PRO A 65 -9.63 12.22 7.56
C PRO A 65 -8.69 11.75 8.69
N PRO A 66 -9.04 10.65 9.40
CA PRO A 66 -8.21 10.11 10.47
C PRO A 66 -6.77 9.82 10.01
N LEU A 67 -5.80 10.26 10.82
CA LEU A 67 -4.38 10.00 10.62
C LEU A 67 -3.96 8.72 11.38
N LYS A 68 -3.34 7.77 10.68
CA LYS A 68 -2.95 6.44 11.20
C LYS A 68 -1.64 5.96 10.57
N ASP A 69 -0.99 4.99 11.18
CA ASP A 69 0.13 4.22 10.60
C ASP A 69 -0.28 2.79 10.19
N THR A 70 -1.46 2.34 10.65
CA THR A 70 -1.96 0.98 10.49
C THR A 70 -3.46 1.00 10.28
N ILE A 71 -3.96 0.21 9.31
CA ILE A 71 -5.39 0.08 9.03
C ILE A 71 -5.75 -1.33 8.58
N THR A 72 -6.87 -1.85 9.06
CA THR A 72 -7.37 -3.17 8.66
C THR A 72 -8.16 -3.08 7.37
N ILE A 73 -7.71 -3.80 6.34
CA ILE A 73 -8.46 -3.99 5.11
C ILE A 73 -9.47 -5.11 5.34
N PRO A 74 -10.77 -4.85 5.16
CA PRO A 74 -11.79 -5.88 5.29
C PRO A 74 -11.68 -6.93 4.18
N LYS A 75 -12.07 -8.17 4.48
CA LYS A 75 -12.21 -9.24 3.49
C LYS A 75 -13.12 -8.76 2.35
N GLN A 76 -12.71 -8.92 1.09
CA GLN A 76 -13.50 -8.54 -0.09
C GLN A 76 -13.90 -7.05 -0.11
N GLY A 77 -13.10 -6.20 0.51
CA GLY A 77 -13.22 -4.75 0.45
C GLY A 77 -11.86 -4.11 0.18
N TYR A 78 -11.80 -2.79 0.41
CA TYR A 78 -10.59 -2.01 0.18
C TYR A 78 -10.47 -0.84 1.14
N VAL A 79 -9.27 -0.28 1.20
CA VAL A 79 -8.98 0.98 1.88
C VAL A 79 -8.30 1.93 0.89
N VAL A 80 -8.69 3.19 0.95
CA VAL A 80 -8.03 4.29 0.28
C VAL A 80 -7.28 5.11 1.31
N ILE A 81 -5.96 5.19 1.15
CA ILE A 81 -5.10 6.00 2.01
C ILE A 81 -4.35 7.06 1.21
N ARG A 82 -3.98 8.15 1.88
CA ARG A 82 -3.14 9.21 1.32
C ARG A 82 -2.03 9.56 2.30
N PHE A 83 -0.81 9.64 1.80
CA PHE A 83 0.32 10.18 2.55
C PHE A 83 1.16 11.08 1.63
N ARG A 84 1.98 11.92 2.25
CA ARG A 84 2.95 12.76 1.55
C ARG A 84 4.28 12.01 1.53
N ALA A 85 4.91 11.88 0.36
CA ALA A 85 6.18 11.18 0.21
C ALA A 85 7.35 12.15 0.43
N ASP A 86 7.52 12.62 1.67
CA ASP A 86 8.50 13.65 2.07
C ASP A 86 9.63 13.13 2.96
N ASN A 87 9.72 11.81 3.14
CA ASN A 87 10.75 11.16 3.94
C ASN A 87 11.57 10.20 3.05
N PRO A 88 12.73 10.63 2.53
CA PRO A 88 13.57 9.79 1.68
C PRO A 88 14.01 8.51 2.39
N GLY A 89 13.86 7.37 1.72
CA GLY A 89 14.04 6.06 2.36
C GLY A 89 13.45 4.90 1.59
N PHE A 90 13.75 3.70 2.09
CA PHE A 90 13.08 2.46 1.70
C PHE A 90 12.14 2.06 2.83
N TRP A 91 10.84 2.18 2.59
CA TRP A 91 9.81 2.02 3.61
C TRP A 91 9.01 0.76 3.36
N PHE A 92 9.00 -0.14 4.35
CA PHE A 92 8.27 -1.38 4.24
C PHE A 92 6.79 -1.13 4.53
N MET A 93 5.94 -1.51 3.58
CA MET A 93 4.49 -1.60 3.78
C MET A 93 4.09 -3.06 3.75
N HIS A 94 3.44 -3.53 4.80
CA HIS A 94 3.16 -4.96 4.92
C HIS A 94 1.93 -5.27 5.76
N CYS A 95 1.45 -6.51 5.62
CA CYS A 95 0.49 -7.04 6.55
C CYS A 95 1.13 -7.16 7.95
N HIS A 96 0.47 -6.69 9.01
CA HIS A 96 0.97 -6.75 10.38
C HIS A 96 0.59 -8.08 11.09
N LEU A 97 0.21 -9.08 10.31
CA LEU A 97 0.13 -10.48 10.74
C LEU A 97 1.41 -11.16 10.26
N GLU A 98 2.27 -11.52 11.21
CA GLU A 98 3.63 -12.03 10.96
C GLU A 98 3.66 -13.16 9.92
N VAL A 99 2.73 -14.11 10.00
CA VAL A 99 2.62 -15.23 9.05
C VAL A 99 2.41 -14.73 7.61
N HIS A 100 1.59 -13.70 7.40
CA HIS A 100 1.39 -13.15 6.06
C HIS A 100 2.60 -12.35 5.57
N THR A 101 3.27 -11.61 6.44
CA THR A 101 4.53 -10.93 6.09
C THR A 101 5.57 -11.93 5.61
N GLN A 102 5.74 -13.03 6.36
CA GLN A 102 6.69 -14.10 6.04
C GLN A 102 6.34 -14.83 4.74
N LEU A 103 5.05 -14.90 4.39
CA LEU A 103 4.58 -15.44 3.11
C LEU A 103 4.63 -14.42 1.96
N GLY A 104 5.22 -13.24 2.17
CA GLY A 104 5.47 -12.25 1.11
C GLY A 104 4.40 -11.16 0.97
N MET A 105 3.47 -11.02 1.92
CA MET A 105 2.46 -9.96 1.87
C MET A 105 3.01 -8.60 2.32
N GLY A 106 3.85 -8.00 1.48
CA GLY A 106 4.37 -6.66 1.66
C GLY A 106 5.03 -6.12 0.40
N LEU A 107 5.42 -4.85 0.44
CA LEU A 107 6.15 -4.15 -0.60
C LEU A 107 7.11 -3.14 0.04
N VAL A 108 8.11 -2.71 -0.71
CA VAL A 108 9.01 -1.62 -0.30
C VAL A 108 8.74 -0.40 -1.18
N LEU A 109 8.43 0.72 -0.53
CA LEU A 109 8.32 2.02 -1.17
C LEU A 109 9.68 2.71 -1.13
N GLN A 110 10.26 3.00 -2.29
CA GLN A 110 11.39 3.91 -2.38
C GLN A 110 10.86 5.33 -2.52
N VAL A 111 11.25 6.20 -1.60
CA VAL A 111 10.99 7.64 -1.67
C VAL A 111 12.33 8.36 -1.78
N GLY A 112 12.43 9.26 -2.75
CA GLY A 112 13.69 9.95 -3.07
C GLY A 112 14.69 9.07 -3.81
N GLU A 113 15.79 9.71 -4.19
CA GLU A 113 16.94 9.06 -4.80
C GLU A 113 18.00 8.72 -3.73
N PRO A 114 18.96 7.82 -4.02
CA PRO A 114 19.97 7.43 -3.06
C PRO A 114 20.83 8.58 -2.51
N GLU A 115 20.95 9.68 -3.26
CA GLU A 115 21.64 10.89 -2.83
C GLU A 115 20.84 11.68 -1.78
N ASP A 116 19.53 11.46 -1.67
CA ASP A 116 18.65 12.09 -0.67
C ASP A 116 18.70 11.36 0.69
N LEU A 117 19.30 10.17 0.75
CA LEU A 117 19.42 9.37 1.97
C LEU A 117 20.51 9.92 2.91
N PRO A 118 20.33 9.84 4.23
CA PRO A 118 21.39 10.17 5.17
C PRO A 118 22.59 9.21 4.98
N PRO A 119 23.82 9.67 5.24
CA PRO A 119 25.00 8.80 5.14
C PRO A 119 24.90 7.65 6.13
N VAL A 120 25.43 6.49 5.72
CA VAL A 120 25.48 5.29 6.58
C VAL A 120 26.25 5.62 7.86
N PRO A 121 25.71 5.30 9.06
CA PRO A 121 26.40 5.54 10.33
C PRO A 121 27.78 4.87 10.38
N ILE A 122 28.74 5.52 11.03
CA ILE A 122 30.11 4.98 11.20
C ILE A 122 30.02 3.66 11.99
N GLY A 123 30.61 2.59 11.42
CA GLY A 123 30.61 1.25 12.04
C GLY A 123 29.34 0.43 11.79
N PHE A 124 28.44 0.89 10.92
CA PHE A 124 27.30 0.08 10.49
C PHE A 124 27.78 -1.20 9.75
N PRO A 125 27.25 -2.39 10.10
CA PRO A 125 27.71 -3.64 9.50
C PRO A 125 27.36 -3.70 8.01
N LEU A 126 28.33 -4.11 7.19
CA LEU A 126 28.12 -4.36 5.77
C LEU A 126 27.65 -5.79 5.55
N CYS A 127 26.49 -5.96 4.94
CA CYS A 127 26.04 -7.25 4.42
C CYS A 127 26.47 -7.45 2.96
N GLY A 128 26.78 -8.69 2.56
CA GLY A 128 26.76 -9.06 1.14
C GLY A 128 27.88 -8.49 0.25
N LEU A 129 29.11 -8.30 0.75
CA LEU A 129 30.26 -8.10 -0.15
C LEU A 129 30.55 -9.38 -0.96
N ILE A 130 29.88 -9.55 -2.09
CA ILE A 130 30.38 -10.36 -3.21
C ILE A 130 30.83 -9.35 -4.28
N ASN A 131 32.14 -9.15 -4.40
CA ASN A 131 32.79 -8.27 -5.39
C ASN A 131 32.49 -6.75 -5.34
N GLY A 132 32.15 -6.21 -4.17
CA GLY A 132 32.44 -4.80 -3.85
C GLY A 132 31.72 -3.70 -4.65
N LYS A 133 30.56 -3.97 -5.25
CA LYS A 133 29.76 -2.92 -5.93
C LYS A 133 28.28 -3.02 -5.56
N ALA A 134 27.73 -1.95 -4.97
CA ALA A 134 26.29 -1.75 -4.83
C ALA A 134 25.74 -1.19 -6.14
N SER A 135 24.86 -1.91 -6.83
CA SER A 135 24.20 -1.43 -8.04
C SER A 135 23.05 -0.50 -7.67
N HIS A 136 23.15 0.77 -8.07
CA HIS A 136 22.07 1.77 -7.96
C HIS A 136 21.36 1.87 -9.32
N GLN A 137 20.03 1.84 -9.33
CA GLN A 137 19.23 2.04 -10.54
C GLN A 137 18.32 3.26 -10.33
N ARG A 138 18.54 4.31 -11.12
CA ARG A 138 17.84 5.61 -11.04
C ARG A 138 16.40 5.53 -11.51
N SER A 139 15.51 6.33 -10.93
CA SER A 139 14.14 6.50 -11.43
C SER A 139 13.44 7.75 -10.88
N SER A 140 12.81 8.55 -11.74
CA SER A 140 12.15 9.82 -11.39
C SER A 140 10.86 9.66 -10.54
N TYR A 141 10.61 10.58 -9.60
CA TYR A 141 9.50 10.52 -8.61
C TYR A 141 8.65 11.82 -8.53
N SER A 142 7.40 11.67 -8.02
CA SER A 142 6.42 12.75 -7.76
C SER A 142 6.06 12.84 -6.26
N ASN A 143 5.53 13.99 -5.81
CA ASN A 143 5.46 14.39 -4.38
C ASN A 143 4.20 13.96 -3.59
N ALA A 144 3.20 13.36 -4.23
CA ALA A 144 1.95 12.94 -3.56
C ALA A 144 1.55 11.53 -3.99
N ILE A 145 1.29 10.65 -3.01
CA ILE A 145 0.97 9.24 -3.26
C ILE A 145 -0.46 8.91 -2.80
N HIS A 146 -1.26 8.48 -3.77
CA HIS A 146 -2.58 7.91 -3.56
C HIS A 146 -2.49 6.39 -3.69
N LEU A 147 -2.81 5.66 -2.61
CA LEU A 147 -2.70 4.21 -2.59
C LEU A 147 -4.05 3.55 -2.34
N HIS A 148 -4.39 2.60 -3.22
CA HIS A 148 -5.57 1.76 -3.11
C HIS A 148 -5.14 0.37 -2.69
N ILE A 149 -5.62 -0.10 -1.54
CA ILE A 149 -5.23 -1.41 -1.05
C ILE A 149 -6.45 -2.32 -1.04
N PHE A 150 -6.41 -3.33 -1.91
CA PHE A 150 -7.40 -4.39 -1.99
C PHE A 150 -7.02 -5.52 -1.03
N SER A 151 -7.99 -6.32 -0.62
CA SER A 151 -7.74 -7.38 0.38
C SER A 151 -6.66 -8.39 -0.03
N ASN A 152 -6.40 -8.56 -1.32
CA ASN A 152 -5.44 -9.53 -1.86
C ASN A 152 -4.33 -8.90 -2.72
N GLN A 153 -4.38 -7.59 -2.97
CA GLN A 153 -3.44 -6.90 -3.85
C GLN A 153 -3.21 -5.45 -3.41
N PHE A 154 -2.00 -4.96 -3.61
CA PHE A 154 -1.68 -3.54 -3.50
C PHE A 154 -1.78 -2.91 -4.89
N HIS A 155 -2.63 -1.89 -5.05
CA HIS A 155 -2.76 -1.14 -6.30
C HIS A 155 -2.44 0.33 -6.07
N LEU A 156 -1.26 0.74 -6.52
CA LEU A 156 -0.81 2.13 -6.44
C LEU A 156 -1.25 2.88 -7.70
N THR A 157 -2.03 3.94 -7.55
CA THR A 157 -2.30 4.90 -8.63
C THR A 157 -1.37 6.07 -8.47
N LEU A 158 -0.36 6.18 -9.34
CA LEU A 158 0.61 7.27 -9.34
C LEU A 158 1.14 7.60 -10.74
N PRO A 159 1.51 8.87 -11.02
CA PRO A 159 2.18 9.25 -12.27
C PRO A 159 3.62 8.74 -12.43
N SER A 160 4.30 8.29 -11.38
CA SER A 160 5.70 7.80 -11.48
C SER A 160 6.23 7.37 -10.10
N LEU A 161 6.22 6.07 -9.83
CA LEU A 161 7.04 5.46 -8.77
C LEU A 161 7.43 4.04 -9.21
N ASN A 162 8.70 3.67 -9.03
CA ASN A 162 9.14 2.30 -9.25
C ASN A 162 8.81 1.45 -8.03
N ILE A 163 7.94 0.46 -8.22
CA ILE A 163 7.59 -0.54 -7.21
C ILE A 163 8.46 -1.77 -7.50
N LYS A 164 9.31 -2.16 -6.55
CA LYS A 164 9.93 -3.48 -6.57
C LYS A 164 9.06 -4.44 -5.75
N TYR A 165 8.45 -5.39 -6.45
CA TYR A 165 7.88 -6.58 -5.82
C TYR A 165 9.04 -7.52 -5.49
N PHE A 166 9.10 -8.00 -4.24
CA PHE A 166 10.00 -9.08 -3.84
C PHE A 166 9.19 -10.37 -3.68
#